data_AF-A0A9X2AJZ7-F1
#
_entry.id   AF-A0A9X2AJZ7-F1
#
_cell.length_a   1.000
_cell.length_b   1.000
_cell.length_c   1.000
_cell.angle_alpha   90.00
_cell.angle_beta   90.00
_cell.angle_gamma   90.00
#
_symmetry.space_group_name_H-M   'P 1'
#
loop_
_entity.id
_entity.type
_entity.pdbx_description
1 polymer ?
#
loop_
_entity_poly.entity_id
_entity_poly.type
_entity_poly.pdbx_seq_one_letter_code
_entity_poly.pdbx_strand_id
1 'polypeptide(L)' 'MSPNTSAQPTRLTPIQVRLLRLFERGMSDEETLELQRVMVAHLSRKMLDEVERIDTERGYTAEDYERMLNEPS' A
#
# COMPACT_ATOMS: atom_id res chain seq x y z
N MET A 1 2.84 42.73 16.28
CA MET A 1 3.07 41.38 15.73
C MET A 1 3.60 40.52 16.86
N SER A 2 2.79 39.61 17.41
CA SER A 2 3.19 38.75 18.53
C SER A 2 3.65 37.40 17.99
N PRO A 3 4.82 36.88 18.38
CA PRO A 3 5.26 35.55 17.99
C PRO A 3 4.47 34.51 18.80
N ASN A 4 3.67 33.71 18.10
CA ASN A 4 3.06 32.50 18.65
C ASN A 4 4.16 31.45 18.86
N THR A 5 4.86 31.49 19.99
CA THR A 5 5.71 30.39 20.42
C THR A 5 4.83 29.32 21.04
N SER A 6 4.20 28.50 20.19
CA SER A 6 3.59 27.24 20.64
C SER A 6 4.72 26.35 21.17
N ALA A 7 4.81 26.21 22.49
CA ALA A 7 5.80 25.37 23.16
C ALA A 7 5.76 23.96 22.56
N GLN A 8 6.85 23.57 21.89
CA GLN A 8 6.97 22.22 21.33
C GLN A 8 6.89 21.20 22.46
N PRO A 9 6.01 20.18 22.37
CA PRO A 9 5.95 19.15 23.39
C PRO A 9 7.29 18.42 23.45
N THR A 10 8.03 18.62 24.55
CA THR A 10 9.34 17.98 24.78
C THR A 10 9.21 16.51 25.21
N ARG A 11 7.98 16.04 25.47
CA ARG A 11 7.68 14.67 25.89
C ARG A 11 6.57 14.09 25.02
N LEU A 12 6.75 12.83 24.66
CA LEU A 12 5.72 12.06 23.97
C LEU A 12 4.54 11.82 24.90
N THR A 13 3.34 11.92 24.35
CA THR A 13 2.11 11.56 25.04
C THR A 13 2.05 10.04 25.27
N PRO A 14 1.28 9.56 26.26
CA PRO A 14 1.16 8.13 26.54
C PRO A 14 0.74 7.29 25.33
N ILE A 15 -0.07 7.85 24.41
CA ILE A 15 -0.50 7.16 23.19
C ILE A 15 0.60 7.12 22.12
N GLN A 16 1.41 8.17 22.01
CA GLN A 16 2.58 8.19 21.12
C GLN A 16 3.64 7.17 21.57
N VAL A 17 3.85 7.01 22.88
CA VAL A 17 4.73 5.96 23.42
C VAL A 17 4.18 4.55 23.14
N ARG A 18 2.86 4.35 23.24
CA ARG A 18 2.23 3.07 22.89
C ARG A 18 2.39 2.73 21.40
N LEU A 19 2.25 3.70 20.52
CA LEU A 19 2.47 3.51 19.08
C LEU A 19 3.92 3.09 18.80
N LEU A 20 4.90 3.73 19.43
CA LEU A 20 6.31 3.33 19.29
C LEU A 20 6.58 1.90 19.80
N ARG A 21 5.92 1.50 20.90
CA ARG A 21 6.02 0.14 21.43
C ARG A 21 5.43 -0.95 20.53
N LEU A 22 4.52 -0.59 19.62
CA LEU A 22 4.06 -1.53 18.59
C LEU A 22 5.17 -1.86 17.59
N PHE A 23 6.07 -0.90 17.32
CA PHE A 23 7.25 -1.08 16.46
C PHE A 23 8.47 -1.65 17.22
N GLU A 24 8.48 -1.53 18.55
CA GLU A 24 9.56 -2.03 19.42
C GLU A 24 9.48 -3.56 19.63
N ARG A 25 8.34 -4.17 19.33
CA ARG A 25 8.23 -5.63 19.25
C ARG A 25 8.90 -6.08 17.95
N GLY A 26 10.06 -6.71 18.06
CA GLY A 26 10.61 -7.47 16.94
C GLY A 26 9.56 -8.47 16.48
N MET A 27 9.09 -8.32 15.25
CA MET A 27 8.29 -9.36 14.61
C MET A 27 9.21 -10.54 14.35
N SER A 28 8.76 -11.75 14.67
CA SER A 28 9.46 -12.94 14.18
C SER A 28 9.46 -12.94 12.65
N ASP A 29 10.35 -13.73 12.05
CA ASP A 29 10.36 -13.90 10.60
C ASP A 29 9.00 -14.43 10.09
N GLU A 30 8.29 -15.21 10.92
CA GLU A 30 6.95 -15.74 10.62
C GLU A 30 5.88 -14.66 10.66
N GLU A 31 5.87 -13.79 11.68
CA GLU A 31 4.95 -12.64 11.76
C GLU A 31 5.20 -11.65 10.61
N THR A 32 6.48 -11.47 10.25
CA THR A 32 6.89 -10.64 9.11
C THR A 32 6.38 -11.24 7.79
N LEU A 33 6.54 -12.55 7.61
CA LEU A 33 6.07 -13.26 6.43
C LEU A 33 4.54 -13.23 6.30
N GLU A 34 3.82 -13.35 7.43
CA GLU A 34 2.37 -13.24 7.46
C GLU A 34 1.91 -11.85 7.02
N LEU A 35 2.54 -10.79 7.54
CA LEU A 35 2.23 -9.42 7.14
C LEU A 35 2.55 -9.16 5.66
N GLN A 36 3.67 -9.68 5.17
CA GLN A 36 4.03 -9.58 3.75
C GLN A 36 3.00 -10.25 2.85
N ARG A 37 2.48 -11.43 3.23
CA ARG A 37 1.43 -12.12 2.46
C ARG A 37 0.15 -11.30 2.39
N VAL A 38 -0.26 -10.69 3.50
CA VAL A 38 -1.45 -9.82 3.54
C VAL A 38 -1.26 -8.60 2.63
N MET A 39 -0.08 -7.95 2.69
CA MET A 39 0.23 -6.80 1.84
C MET A 39 0.24 -7.17 0.36
N VAL A 40 0.90 -8.27 -0.01
CA VAL A 40 0.96 -8.74 -1.40
C VAL A 40 -0.44 -9.06 -1.91
N ALA A 41 -1.25 -9.80 -1.15
CA ALA A 41 -2.62 -10.13 -1.55
C ALA A 41 -3.46 -8.87 -1.80
N HIS A 42 -3.38 -7.87 -0.91
CA HIS A 42 -4.10 -6.61 -1.07
C HIS A 42 -3.63 -5.82 -2.30
N LEU A 43 -2.32 -5.70 -2.51
CA LEU A 43 -1.76 -4.96 -3.63
C LEU A 43 -2.02 -5.64 -4.97
N SER A 44 -1.89 -6.97 -5.03
CA SER A 44 -2.25 -7.75 -6.22
C SER A 44 -3.72 -7.59 -6.56
N ARG A 45 -4.62 -7.57 -5.57
CA ARG A 45 -6.04 -7.34 -5.81
C ARG A 45 -6.30 -5.95 -6.42
N LYS A 46 -5.70 -4.90 -5.83
CA LYS A 46 -5.80 -3.54 -6.38
C LYS A 46 -5.27 -3.44 -7.81
N MET A 47 -4.19 -4.13 -8.11
CA MET A 47 -3.62 -4.15 -9.47
C MET A 47 -4.61 -4.78 -10.46
N LEU A 48 -5.21 -5.92 -10.10
CA LEU A 48 -6.21 -6.58 -10.96
C LEU A 48 -7.44 -5.69 -11.17
N ASP A 49 -7.97 -5.10 -10.09
CA ASP A 49 -9.13 -4.22 -10.18
C ASP A 49 -8.83 -3.00 -11.08
N GLU A 50 -7.60 -2.48 -11.07
CA GLU A 50 -7.17 -1.36 -11.93
C GLU A 50 -7.01 -1.78 -13.40
N VAL A 51 -6.51 -2.99 -13.66
CA VAL A 51 -6.46 -3.55 -15.02
C VAL A 51 -7.88 -3.72 -15.57
N GLU A 52 -8.79 -4.34 -14.81
CA GLU A 52 -10.19 -4.49 -15.20
C GLU A 52 -10.87 -3.14 -15.48
N ARG A 53 -10.55 -2.12 -14.68
CA ARG A 53 -11.02 -0.75 -14.90
C ARG A 53 -10.51 -0.18 -16.23
N ILE A 54 -9.21 -0.29 -16.51
CA ILE A 54 -8.60 0.20 -17.75
C ILE A 54 -9.18 -0.53 -18.98
N ASP A 55 -9.36 -1.85 -18.87
CA ASP A 55 -9.91 -2.67 -19.96
C ASP A 55 -11.34 -2.27 -20.28
N THR A 56 -12.14 -2.05 -19.24
CA THR A 56 -13.52 -1.55 -19.36
C THR A 56 -13.56 -0.14 -19.96
N GLU A 57 -12.67 0.75 -19.55
CA GLU A 57 -12.63 2.15 -20.02
C GLU A 57 -12.11 2.29 -21.45
N ARG A 58 -11.16 1.45 -21.85
CA ARG A 58 -10.57 1.47 -23.20
C ARG A 58 -11.32 0.57 -24.18
N GLY A 59 -12.26 -0.23 -23.68
CA GLY A 59 -13.03 -1.18 -24.48
C GLY A 59 -12.18 -2.33 -25.03
N TYR A 60 -11.05 -2.64 -24.40
CA TYR A 60 -10.22 -3.76 -24.83
C TYR A 60 -10.95 -5.06 -24.58
N THR A 61 -11.18 -5.80 -25.66
CA THR A 61 -11.77 -7.14 -25.66
C THR A 61 -10.67 -8.19 -25.56
N ALA A 62 -11.02 -9.43 -25.17
CA ALA A 62 -10.06 -10.54 -25.18
C ALA A 62 -9.41 -10.73 -26.57
N GLU A 63 -10.11 -10.37 -27.65
CA GLU A 63 -9.62 -10.38 -29.03
C GLU A 63 -8.58 -9.28 -29.31
N ASP A 64 -8.61 -8.15 -28.60
CA ASP A 64 -7.58 -7.10 -28.69
C ASP A 64 -6.25 -7.56 -28.09
N TYR A 65 -6.32 -8.30 -26.97
CA TYR A 65 -5.14 -8.91 -26.36
C TYR A 65 -4.53 -10.00 -27.24
N GLU A 66 -5.35 -10.88 -27.82
CA GLU A 66 -4.91 -11.87 -28.79
C GLU A 66 -4.25 -11.23 -30.02
N ARG A 67 -4.76 -10.08 -30.49
CA ARG A 67 -4.13 -9.31 -31.57
C ARG A 67 -2.76 -8.78 -31.16
N MET A 68 -2.65 -8.17 -29.97
CA MET A 68 -1.40 -7.60 -29.47
C MET A 68 -0.34 -8.66 -29.18
N LEU A 69 -0.75 -9.87 -28.75
CA LEU A 69 0.15 -10.99 -28.48
C LEU A 69 0.68 -11.66 -29.77
N ASN A 70 -0.12 -11.59 -30.84
CA ASN A 70 0.19 -12.20 -32.14
C ASN A 70 0.72 -11.19 -33.17
N GLU A 71 0.83 -9.90 -32.83
CA GLU A 71 1.50 -8.92 -33.67
C GLU A 71 3.03 -9.16 -33.66
N PRO A 72 3.66 -9.42 -34.81
CA PRO A 72 5.10 -9.58 -34.86
C PRO A 72 5.76 -8.22 -34.63
N SER A 73 6.69 -8.17 -33.66
CA SER A 73 7.58 -7.03 -33.41
C SER A 73 8.43 -6.65 -34.63
#